data_AF-A0AAN8K6S0-F1
#
_entry.id   AF-A0AAN8K6S0-F1
#
_cell.length_a   1.000
_cell.length_b   1.000
_cell.length_c   1.000
_cell.angle_alpha   90.00
_cell.angle_beta   90.00
_cell.angle_gamma   90.00
#
_symmetry.space_group_name_H-M   'P 1'
#
loop_
_entity.id
_entity.type
_entity.pdbx_description
1 polymer ?
#
loop_
_entity_poly.entity_id
_entity_poly.type
_entity_poly.pdbx_seq_one_letter_code
_entity_poly.pdbx_strand_id
1 'polypeptide(L)'
;MDDVTRDAITHEVQTAISRNQQGLLNNLTELINSKLDTFKRSITRSQKEIPNDQVNRIEEKITDNYTFCRKGNENQYRHESKVLAKLKEAKSSLDKEELDLDSVDAAKSSILEGIVTERQKLIKLADSSELGWRVVQEYVANHIADDSEDEKKMLRASSRAERKQRVEKMKKLKAKRTPYSRPIFKDGDEASTSSSKPGRCFSCGKSGHWADSCPEKKSNMSIF
;
A
#
# COMPACT_ATOMS: atom_id res chain seq x y z
N MET A 1 -10.58 34.41 85.46
CA MET A 1 -11.01 33.23 84.70
C MET A 1 -10.93 32.06 85.64
N ASP A 2 -12.07 31.45 85.91
CA ASP A 2 -12.19 30.16 86.60
C ASP A 2 -11.60 29.05 85.73
N ASP A 3 -11.08 27.99 86.37
CA ASP A 3 -10.37 26.90 85.69
C ASP A 3 -11.24 26.21 84.62
N VAL A 4 -12.55 26.20 84.85
CA VAL A 4 -13.58 25.66 83.95
C VAL A 4 -13.62 26.41 82.61
N THR A 5 -13.48 27.73 82.59
CA THR A 5 -13.48 28.50 81.34
C THR A 5 -12.17 28.32 80.56
N ARG A 6 -11.04 28.13 81.25
CA ARG A 6 -9.75 27.82 80.61
C ARG A 6 -9.76 26.43 79.97
N ASP A 7 -10.33 25.43 80.64
CA ASP A 7 -10.47 24.08 80.10
C ASP A 7 -11.40 24.02 78.90
N ALA A 8 -12.54 24.74 78.95
CA ALA A 8 -13.46 24.83 77.82
C ALA A 8 -12.81 25.45 76.57
N ILE A 9 -12.04 26.52 76.75
CA ILE A 9 -11.30 27.16 75.65
C ILE A 9 -10.23 26.21 75.09
N THR A 10 -9.49 25.53 75.95
CA THR A 10 -8.46 24.57 75.53
C THR A 10 -9.06 23.41 74.74
N HIS A 11 -10.20 22.87 75.19
CA HIS A 11 -10.91 21.81 74.49
C HIS A 11 -11.43 22.25 73.12
N GLU A 12 -11.99 23.47 73.02
CA GLU A 12 -12.49 23.99 71.74
C GLU A 12 -11.35 24.20 70.73
N VAL A 13 -10.23 24.75 71.20
CA VAL A 13 -9.02 24.91 70.37
C VAL A 13 -8.49 23.55 69.91
N GLN A 14 -8.39 22.57 70.81
CA GLN A 14 -7.93 21.22 70.46
C GLN A 14 -8.88 20.54 69.45
N THR A 15 -10.18 20.74 69.61
CA THR A 15 -11.20 20.20 68.70
C THR A 15 -11.10 20.87 67.32
N ALA A 16 -10.92 22.20 67.27
CA ALA A 16 -10.74 22.94 66.02
C ALA A 16 -9.46 22.52 65.27
N ILE A 17 -8.34 22.33 66.00
CA ILE A 17 -7.08 21.84 65.44
C ILE A 17 -7.26 20.43 64.88
N SER A 18 -7.90 19.53 65.63
CA SER A 18 -8.13 18.14 65.21
C SER A 18 -9.02 18.08 63.96
N ARG A 19 -10.07 18.90 63.88
CA ARG A 19 -10.92 19.01 62.68
C ARG A 19 -10.12 19.51 61.47
N ASN A 20 -9.27 20.51 61.65
CA ASN A 20 -8.44 21.05 60.57
C ASN A 20 -7.42 20.02 60.07
N GLN A 21 -6.72 19.34 60.99
CA GLN A 21 -5.78 18.27 60.67
C GLN A 21 -6.48 17.11 59.93
N GLN A 22 -7.67 16.70 60.36
CA GLN A 22 -8.45 15.67 59.66
C GLN A 22 -8.83 16.10 58.25
N GLY A 23 -9.25 17.36 58.07
CA GLY A 23 -9.56 17.92 56.75
C GLY A 23 -8.35 17.91 55.81
N LEU A 24 -7.18 18.31 56.31
CA LEU A 24 -5.93 18.26 55.55
C LEU A 24 -5.54 16.83 55.15
N LEU A 25 -5.66 15.87 56.06
CA LEU A 25 -5.36 14.46 55.78
C LEU A 25 -6.32 13.85 54.75
N ASN A 26 -7.61 14.21 54.81
CA ASN A 26 -8.60 13.78 53.83
C ASN A 26 -8.26 14.35 52.44
N ASN A 27 -7.97 15.66 52.34
CA ASN A 27 -7.56 16.28 51.08
C ASN A 27 -6.29 15.66 50.50
N LEU A 28 -5.30 15.35 51.35
CA LEU A 28 -4.08 14.67 50.93
C LEU A 28 -4.37 13.26 50.41
N THR A 29 -5.26 12.53 51.08
CA THR A 29 -5.68 11.19 50.66
C THR A 29 -6.39 11.22 49.30
N GLU A 30 -7.30 12.17 49.09
CA GLU A 30 -7.96 12.38 47.80
C GLU A 30 -6.99 12.74 46.69
N LEU A 31 -6.04 13.64 46.96
CA LEU A 31 -5.01 14.01 45.99
C LEU A 31 -4.13 12.82 45.62
N ILE A 32 -3.70 12.03 46.60
CA ILE A 32 -2.89 10.83 46.37
C ILE A 32 -3.66 9.82 45.53
N ASN A 33 -4.93 9.54 45.86
CA ASN A 33 -5.77 8.62 45.09
C ASN A 33 -5.97 9.12 43.66
N SER A 34 -6.28 10.40 43.47
CA SER A 34 -6.41 11.03 42.15
C SER A 34 -5.14 10.91 41.31
N LYS A 35 -3.96 11.18 41.91
CA LYS A 35 -2.68 11.06 41.24
C LYS A 35 -2.31 9.61 40.97
N LEU A 36 -2.62 8.68 41.86
CA LEU A 36 -2.41 7.24 41.67
C LEU A 36 -3.29 6.70 40.55
N ASP A 37 -4.55 7.12 40.46
CA ASP A 37 -5.43 6.73 39.36
C ASP A 37 -4.92 7.28 38.03
N THR A 38 -4.48 8.55 38.01
CA THR A 38 -3.85 9.16 36.83
C THR A 38 -2.60 8.37 36.42
N PHE A 39 -1.76 7.99 37.38
CA PHE A 39 -0.54 7.23 37.15
C PHE A 39 -0.84 5.81 36.65
N LYS A 40 -1.81 5.12 37.26
CA LYS A 40 -2.29 3.79 36.84
C LYS A 40 -2.81 3.80 35.41
N ARG A 41 -3.60 4.83 35.04
CA ARG A 41 -4.09 5.02 33.67
C ARG A 41 -2.93 5.23 32.70
N SER A 42 -1.95 6.07 33.06
CA SER A 42 -0.74 6.32 32.24
C SER A 42 0.11 5.06 32.02
N ILE A 43 0.33 4.25 33.07
CA ILE A 43 1.05 2.98 32.96
C ILE A 43 0.29 2.00 32.07
N THR A 44 -1.01 1.82 32.31
CA THR A 44 -1.83 0.85 31.56
C THR A 44 -1.87 1.21 30.07
N ARG A 45 -1.98 2.52 29.77
CA ARG A 45 -1.92 3.03 28.41
C ARG A 45 -0.57 2.75 27.76
N SER A 46 0.53 3.13 28.41
CA SER A 46 1.89 2.88 27.92
C SER A 46 2.16 1.39 27.68
N GLN A 47 1.71 0.52 28.59
CA GLN A 47 1.87 -0.93 28.46
C GLN A 47 1.07 -1.53 27.28
N LYS A 48 -0.06 -0.94 26.90
CA LYS A 48 -0.87 -1.39 25.76
C LYS A 48 -0.43 -0.80 24.43
N GLU A 49 0.02 0.46 24.43
CA GLU A 49 0.43 1.15 23.19
C GLU A 49 1.75 0.60 22.64
N ILE A 50 2.76 0.34 23.49
CA ILE A 50 4.08 -0.12 23.02
C ILE A 50 4.02 -1.45 22.23
N PRO A 51 3.34 -2.51 22.71
CA PRO A 51 3.22 -3.75 21.95
C PRO A 51 2.40 -3.58 20.67
N ASN A 52 1.31 -2.82 20.72
CA ASN A 52 0.48 -2.56 19.54
C ASN A 52 1.27 -1.84 18.44
N ASP A 53 2.08 -0.85 18.81
CA ASP A 53 2.92 -0.11 17.87
C ASP A 53 3.98 -1.00 17.21
N GLN A 54 4.59 -1.90 17.97
CA GLN A 54 5.54 -2.87 17.42
C GLN A 54 4.86 -3.87 16.48
N VAL A 55 3.69 -4.39 16.87
CA VAL A 55 2.91 -5.32 16.05
C VAL A 55 2.47 -4.64 14.74
N ASN A 56 1.92 -3.43 14.80
CA ASN A 56 1.52 -2.68 13.61
C ASN A 56 2.70 -2.47 12.65
N ARG A 57 3.89 -2.10 13.16
CA ARG A 57 5.10 -1.92 12.33
C ARG A 57 5.57 -3.23 11.68
N ILE A 58 5.41 -4.36 12.36
CA ILE A 58 5.74 -5.68 11.81
C ILE A 58 4.73 -6.05 10.71
N GLU A 59 3.43 -5.88 10.96
CA GLU A 59 2.38 -6.12 9.97
C GLU A 59 2.57 -5.27 8.72
N GLU A 60 2.90 -3.98 8.87
CA GLU A 60 3.15 -3.05 7.77
C GLU A 60 4.36 -3.50 6.92
N LYS A 61 5.47 -3.88 7.57
CA LYS A 61 6.66 -4.40 6.87
C LYS A 61 6.43 -5.75 6.17
N ILE A 62 5.63 -6.64 6.75
CA ILE A 62 5.28 -7.92 6.12
C ILE A 62 4.42 -7.67 4.88
N THR A 63 3.47 -6.75 5.00
CA THR A 63 2.58 -6.35 3.91
C THR A 63 3.34 -5.70 2.75
N ASP A 64 4.25 -4.78 3.04
CA ASP A 64 5.03 -4.08 2.01
C ASP A 64 5.95 -5.00 1.21
N ASN A 65 6.45 -6.06 1.84
CA ASN A 65 7.29 -7.07 1.18
C ASN A 65 6.49 -8.14 0.42
N TYR A 66 5.16 -8.15 0.56
CA TYR A 66 4.34 -9.15 -0.11
C TYR A 66 4.07 -8.78 -1.57
N THR A 67 4.36 -9.71 -2.48
CA THR A 67 4.12 -9.53 -3.92
C THR A 67 2.89 -10.33 -4.37
N PHE A 68 1.85 -9.62 -4.81
CA PHE A 68 0.62 -10.26 -5.29
C PHE A 68 0.81 -10.87 -6.68
N CYS A 69 0.53 -12.17 -6.81
CA CYS A 69 0.57 -12.85 -8.12
C CYS A 69 -0.50 -12.35 -9.10
N ARG A 70 -1.62 -11.80 -8.59
CA ARG A 70 -2.76 -11.33 -9.38
C ARG A 70 -3.02 -9.87 -9.09
N LYS A 71 -3.07 -9.04 -10.15
CA LYS A 71 -3.33 -7.60 -10.01
C LYS A 71 -4.71 -7.29 -9.40
N GLY A 72 -5.71 -8.13 -9.66
CA GLY A 72 -7.03 -8.01 -9.04
C GLY A 72 -6.98 -8.16 -7.52
N ASN A 73 -6.24 -9.15 -7.02
CA ASN A 73 -6.06 -9.38 -5.58
C ASN A 73 -5.26 -8.26 -4.93
N GLU A 74 -4.22 -7.74 -5.61
CA GLU A 74 -3.49 -6.57 -5.12
C GLU A 74 -4.40 -5.36 -4.95
N ASN A 75 -5.24 -5.08 -5.96
CA ASN A 75 -6.18 -3.96 -5.91
C ASN A 75 -7.22 -4.16 -4.81
N GLN A 76 -7.70 -5.40 -4.62
CA GLN A 76 -8.64 -5.71 -3.55
C GLN A 76 -8.00 -5.50 -2.18
N TYR A 77 -6.80 -6.06 -1.97
CA TYR A 77 -6.07 -5.89 -0.73
C TYR A 77 -5.84 -4.42 -0.41
N ARG A 78 -5.35 -3.61 -1.37
CA ARG A 78 -5.16 -2.17 -1.17
C ARG A 78 -6.45 -1.44 -0.81
N HIS A 79 -7.59 -1.86 -1.37
CA HIS A 79 -8.88 -1.30 -1.00
C HIS A 79 -9.27 -1.68 0.43
N GLU A 80 -9.19 -2.96 0.79
CA GLU A 80 -9.49 -3.44 2.15
C GLU A 80 -8.56 -2.81 3.20
N SER A 81 -7.28 -2.58 2.88
CA SER A 81 -6.35 -1.87 3.76
C SER A 81 -6.81 -0.44 4.05
N LYS A 82 -7.36 0.27 3.06
CA LYS A 82 -7.90 1.62 3.25
C LYS A 82 -9.16 1.60 4.10
N VAL A 83 -10.07 0.65 3.85
CA VAL A 83 -11.29 0.47 4.67
C VAL A 83 -10.90 0.18 6.12
N LEU A 84 -9.97 -0.73 6.35
CA LEU A 84 -9.48 -1.06 7.68
C LEU A 84 -8.85 0.15 8.39
N ALA A 85 -8.07 0.98 7.68
CA ALA A 85 -7.51 2.20 8.23
C ALA A 85 -8.59 3.16 8.75
N LYS A 86 -9.66 3.38 7.96
CA LYS A 86 -10.79 4.21 8.39
C LYS A 86 -11.57 3.64 9.56
N LEU A 87 -11.76 2.33 9.60
CA LEU A 87 -12.35 1.66 10.76
C LEU A 87 -11.48 1.81 12.02
N LYS A 88 -10.14 1.73 11.88
CA LYS A 88 -9.20 1.97 13.00
C LYS A 88 -9.24 3.43 13.47
N GLU A 89 -9.32 4.39 12.55
CA GLU A 89 -9.49 5.82 12.87
C GLU A 89 -10.80 6.07 13.63
N ALA A 90 -11.92 5.57 13.11
CA ALA A 90 -13.22 5.70 13.76
C ALA A 90 -13.22 5.07 15.15
N LYS A 91 -12.63 3.86 15.30
CA LYS A 91 -12.48 3.21 16.60
C LYS A 91 -11.65 4.07 17.57
N SER A 92 -10.51 4.60 17.12
CA SER A 92 -9.62 5.41 17.96
C SER A 92 -10.29 6.70 18.44
N SER A 93 -11.15 7.30 17.60
CA SER A 93 -11.98 8.45 17.99
C SER A 93 -13.02 8.10 19.07
N LEU A 94 -13.48 6.84 19.11
CA LEU A 94 -14.46 6.34 20.08
C LEU A 94 -13.84 5.72 21.34
N ASP A 95 -12.57 5.31 21.31
CA ASP A 95 -11.86 4.71 22.46
C ASP A 95 -11.43 5.76 23.52
N LYS A 96 -11.90 7.01 23.40
CA LYS A 96 -11.64 8.07 24.39
C LYS A 96 -12.49 7.85 25.65
N GLU A 97 -11.89 8.08 26.82
CA GLU A 97 -12.53 7.87 28.12
C GLU A 97 -13.71 8.82 28.37
N GLU A 98 -13.68 10.00 27.74
CA GLU A 98 -14.79 10.95 27.69
C GLU A 98 -15.13 11.20 26.21
N LEU A 99 -16.37 10.86 25.83
CA LEU A 99 -16.85 11.00 24.46
C LEU A 99 -17.46 12.39 24.27
N ASP A 100 -16.73 13.27 23.59
CA ASP A 100 -17.25 14.55 23.13
C ASP A 100 -17.99 14.41 21.78
N LEU A 101 -18.84 15.39 21.47
CA LEU A 101 -19.59 15.46 20.21
C LEU A 101 -18.66 15.44 18.98
N ASP A 102 -17.52 16.13 19.07
CA ASP A 102 -16.54 16.23 17.98
C ASP A 102 -15.92 14.87 17.65
N SER A 103 -15.68 14.04 18.66
CA SER A 103 -15.12 12.69 18.54
C SER A 103 -16.11 11.73 17.88
N VAL A 104 -17.39 11.87 18.22
CA VAL A 104 -18.48 11.13 17.58
C VAL A 104 -18.61 11.56 16.12
N ASP A 105 -18.55 12.85 15.82
CA ASP A 105 -18.65 13.34 14.44
C ASP A 105 -17.42 13.01 13.59
N ALA A 106 -16.23 12.99 14.18
CA ALA A 106 -15.02 12.47 13.53
C ALA A 106 -15.15 10.98 13.19
N ALA A 107 -15.69 10.17 14.11
CA ALA A 107 -15.93 8.75 13.86
C ALA A 107 -16.96 8.53 12.74
N LYS A 108 -18.09 9.27 12.77
CA LYS A 108 -19.09 9.23 11.70
C LYS A 108 -18.49 9.62 10.35
N SER A 109 -17.67 10.68 10.31
CA SER A 109 -17.05 11.16 9.07
C SER A 109 -16.10 10.12 8.47
N SER A 110 -15.29 9.45 9.31
CA SER A 110 -14.38 8.39 8.86
C SER A 110 -15.12 7.15 8.34
N ILE A 111 -16.30 6.83 8.90
CA ILE A 111 -17.15 5.72 8.42
C ILE A 111 -17.90 6.09 7.13
N LEU A 112 -18.38 7.33 7.03
CA LEU A 112 -19.21 7.80 5.92
C LEU A 112 -18.41 8.09 4.64
N GLU A 113 -17.09 8.16 4.75
CA GLU A 113 -16.20 8.28 3.59
C GLU A 113 -16.57 7.21 2.56
N GLY A 114 -16.99 7.66 1.36
CA GLY A 114 -17.64 6.85 0.32
C GLY A 114 -16.75 5.79 -0.36
N ILE A 115 -15.74 5.28 0.36
CA ILE A 115 -14.75 4.30 -0.10
C ILE A 115 -15.45 3.03 -0.61
N VAL A 116 -16.44 2.53 0.14
CA VAL A 116 -17.16 1.31 -0.23
C VAL A 116 -18.09 1.54 -1.42
N THR A 117 -18.81 2.67 -1.46
CA THR A 117 -19.74 2.98 -2.55
C THR A 117 -19.00 3.24 -3.87
N GLU A 118 -17.88 3.97 -3.82
CA GLU A 118 -16.99 4.15 -4.97
C GLU A 118 -16.49 2.79 -5.48
N ARG A 119 -16.03 1.91 -4.58
CA ARG A 119 -15.55 0.58 -4.97
C ARG A 119 -16.64 -0.26 -5.63
N GLN A 120 -17.86 -0.27 -5.09
CA GLN A 120 -18.99 -0.98 -5.69
C GLN A 120 -19.27 -0.48 -7.11
N LYS A 121 -19.20 0.84 -7.36
CA LYS A 121 -19.31 1.41 -8.71
C LYS A 121 -18.19 0.92 -9.63
N LEU A 122 -16.94 0.90 -9.15
CA LEU A 122 -15.81 0.40 -9.93
C LEU A 122 -15.91 -1.10 -10.25
N ILE A 123 -16.45 -1.91 -9.34
CA ILE A 123 -16.71 -3.34 -9.59
C ILE A 123 -17.75 -3.50 -10.69
N LYS A 124 -18.88 -2.77 -10.63
CA LYS A 124 -19.90 -2.79 -11.67
C LYS A 124 -19.34 -2.38 -13.04
N LEU A 125 -18.48 -1.34 -13.08
CA LEU A 125 -17.79 -0.92 -14.30
C LEU A 125 -16.84 -2.01 -14.84
N ALA A 126 -16.10 -2.69 -13.96
CA ALA A 126 -15.24 -3.80 -14.37
C ALA A 126 -16.05 -5.00 -14.90
N ASP A 127 -17.21 -5.28 -14.33
CA ASP A 127 -18.07 -6.40 -14.73
C ASP A 127 -18.74 -6.14 -16.09
N SER A 128 -19.21 -4.90 -16.34
CA SER A 128 -19.86 -4.54 -17.60
C SER A 128 -18.89 -4.27 -18.75
N SER A 129 -17.60 -4.05 -18.47
CA SER A 129 -16.59 -3.71 -19.49
C SER A 129 -15.86 -4.94 -20.02
N GLU A 130 -15.73 -5.06 -21.34
CA GLU A 130 -14.98 -6.17 -21.97
C GLU A 130 -13.50 -6.26 -21.55
N LEU A 131 -12.88 -5.12 -21.25
CA LEU A 131 -11.48 -5.07 -20.80
C LEU A 131 -11.33 -5.10 -19.28
N GLY A 132 -12.45 -5.19 -18.55
CA GLY A 132 -12.55 -5.31 -17.11
C GLY A 132 -11.83 -4.21 -16.34
N TRP A 133 -11.02 -4.62 -15.35
CA TRP A 133 -10.23 -3.72 -14.49
C TRP A 133 -9.28 -2.76 -15.23
N ARG A 134 -8.97 -2.99 -16.51
CA ARG A 134 -8.20 -2.02 -17.31
C ARG A 134 -8.99 -0.76 -17.63
N VAL A 135 -10.30 -0.88 -17.84
CA VAL A 135 -11.19 0.28 -17.99
C VAL A 135 -11.23 1.07 -16.69
N VAL A 136 -11.37 0.38 -15.56
CA VAL A 136 -11.36 0.99 -14.23
C VAL A 136 -10.06 1.77 -13.98
N GLN A 137 -8.91 1.24 -14.36
CA GLN A 137 -7.63 1.95 -14.22
C GLN A 137 -7.63 3.28 -14.98
N GLU A 138 -8.12 3.31 -16.23
CA GLU A 138 -8.24 4.56 -16.98
C GLU A 138 -9.29 5.50 -16.40
N TYR A 139 -10.38 4.95 -15.86
CA TYR A 139 -11.46 5.71 -15.24
C TYR A 139 -10.98 6.44 -13.97
N VAL A 140 -10.23 5.75 -13.11
CA VAL A 140 -9.69 6.32 -11.86
C VAL A 140 -8.52 7.26 -12.15
N ALA A 141 -7.64 6.94 -13.11
CA ALA A 141 -6.45 7.74 -13.40
C ALA A 141 -6.75 9.09 -14.07
N ASN A 142 -7.94 9.29 -14.62
CA ASN A 142 -8.28 10.50 -15.36
C ASN A 142 -9.53 11.18 -14.77
N HIS A 143 -9.32 12.06 -13.79
CA HIS A 143 -10.37 12.94 -13.31
C HIS A 143 -10.61 14.04 -14.35
N ILE A 144 -11.65 13.89 -15.15
CA ILE A 144 -12.19 14.99 -15.95
C ILE A 144 -13.10 15.79 -14.99
N ALA A 145 -13.10 17.12 -15.14
CA ALA A 145 -13.84 18.05 -14.29
C ALA A 145 -15.34 17.68 -14.20
N ASP A 146 -15.94 18.07 -13.07
CA ASP A 146 -17.27 17.69 -12.55
C ASP A 146 -18.49 17.96 -13.46
N ASP A 147 -18.30 18.52 -14.65
CA ASP A 147 -19.40 18.96 -15.53
C ASP A 147 -19.78 17.96 -16.63
N SER A 148 -19.06 16.84 -16.76
CA SER A 148 -19.23 15.89 -17.86
C SER A 148 -19.81 14.56 -17.37
N GLU A 149 -21.12 14.38 -17.58
CA GLU A 149 -21.89 13.12 -17.61
C GLU A 149 -21.05 11.84 -17.52
N ASP A 150 -21.25 11.11 -16.43
CA ASP A 150 -20.50 9.92 -15.99
C ASP A 150 -20.38 8.86 -17.11
N GLU A 151 -21.37 8.78 -17.99
CA GLU A 151 -21.39 7.94 -19.20
C GLU A 151 -20.25 8.29 -20.18
N LYS A 152 -20.01 9.58 -20.43
CA LYS A 152 -18.90 10.04 -21.28
C LYS A 152 -17.55 9.67 -20.68
N LYS A 153 -17.44 9.66 -19.34
CA LYS A 153 -16.22 9.25 -18.63
C LYS A 153 -15.96 7.75 -18.82
N MET A 154 -16.99 6.91 -18.69
CA MET A 154 -16.89 5.47 -18.94
C MET A 154 -16.50 5.15 -20.39
N LEU A 155 -17.12 5.82 -21.36
CA LEU A 155 -16.80 5.64 -22.78
C LEU A 155 -15.32 5.99 -23.07
N ARG A 156 -14.85 7.15 -22.58
CA ARG A 156 -13.46 7.58 -22.75
C ARG A 156 -12.47 6.61 -22.09
N ALA A 157 -12.78 6.13 -20.89
CA ALA A 157 -11.96 5.14 -20.19
C ALA A 157 -11.86 3.84 -21.00
N SER A 158 -12.97 3.38 -21.57
CA SER A 158 -13.03 2.18 -22.41
C SER A 158 -12.18 2.34 -23.67
N SER A 159 -12.37 3.42 -24.42
CA SER A 159 -11.57 3.71 -25.63
C SER A 159 -10.08 3.83 -25.33
N ARG A 160 -9.70 4.42 -24.19
CA ARG A 160 -8.28 4.51 -23.75
C ARG A 160 -7.71 3.13 -23.45
N ALA A 161 -8.45 2.28 -22.73
CA ALA A 161 -8.04 0.92 -22.40
C ALA A 161 -7.89 0.05 -23.67
N GLU A 162 -8.80 0.18 -24.63
CA GLU A 162 -8.73 -0.50 -25.94
C GLU A 162 -7.50 -0.07 -26.73
N ARG A 163 -7.23 1.24 -26.81
CA ARG A 163 -6.06 1.77 -27.51
C ARG A 163 -4.77 1.23 -26.88
N LYS A 164 -4.68 1.19 -25.54
CA LYS A 164 -3.52 0.62 -24.84
C LYS A 164 -3.35 -0.88 -25.14
N GLN A 165 -4.43 -1.67 -25.13
CA GLN A 165 -4.36 -3.09 -25.49
C GLN A 165 -3.88 -3.29 -26.94
N ARG A 166 -4.37 -2.48 -27.89
CA ARG A 166 -3.97 -2.56 -29.30
C ARG A 166 -2.50 -2.23 -29.49
N VAL A 167 -2.01 -1.16 -28.85
CA VAL A 167 -0.59 -0.77 -28.88
C VAL A 167 0.29 -1.86 -28.26
N GLU A 168 -0.11 -2.45 -27.14
CA GLU A 168 0.64 -3.51 -26.49
C GLU A 168 0.73 -4.78 -27.34
N LYS A 169 -0.39 -5.19 -27.97
CA LYS A 169 -0.41 -6.28 -28.96
C LYS A 169 0.54 -5.99 -30.13
N MET A 170 0.50 -4.78 -30.70
CA MET A 170 1.41 -4.38 -31.78
C MET A 170 2.89 -4.39 -31.35
N LYS A 171 3.20 -3.92 -30.13
CA LYS A 171 4.57 -3.98 -29.58
C LYS A 171 5.05 -5.42 -29.42
N LYS A 172 4.22 -6.32 -28.89
CA LYS A 172 4.55 -7.75 -28.76
C LYS A 172 4.78 -8.42 -30.12
N LEU A 173 3.97 -8.08 -31.13
CA LEU A 173 4.16 -8.57 -32.50
C LEU A 173 5.47 -8.06 -33.11
N LYS A 174 5.83 -6.78 -32.92
CA LYS A 174 7.11 -6.23 -33.39
C LYS A 174 8.31 -6.84 -32.64
N ALA A 175 8.21 -7.05 -31.34
CA ALA A 175 9.26 -7.69 -30.53
C ALA A 175 9.50 -9.15 -30.93
N LYS A 176 8.47 -9.87 -31.41
CA LYS A 176 8.63 -11.21 -32.00
C LYS A 176 9.21 -11.19 -33.42
N ARG A 177 9.09 -10.07 -34.13
CA ARG A 177 9.58 -9.90 -35.51
C ARG A 177 10.98 -9.27 -35.57
N THR A 178 11.65 -8.99 -34.44
CA THR A 178 13.08 -8.66 -34.50
C THR A 178 13.81 -9.85 -35.10
N PRO A 179 14.35 -9.73 -36.33
CA PRO A 179 15.23 -10.75 -36.85
C PRO A 179 16.38 -10.83 -35.86
N TYR A 180 16.73 -12.04 -35.44
CA TYR A 180 18.02 -12.32 -34.83
C TYR A 180 19.06 -11.43 -35.53
N SER A 181 19.71 -10.52 -34.80
CA SER A 181 20.70 -9.62 -35.39
C SER A 181 21.69 -10.46 -36.16
N ARG A 182 21.54 -10.51 -37.49
CA ARG A 182 22.53 -11.14 -38.36
C ARG A 182 23.78 -10.29 -38.15
N PRO A 183 24.87 -10.85 -37.61
CA PRO A 183 26.10 -10.08 -37.51
C PRO A 183 26.46 -9.66 -38.94
N ILE A 184 26.55 -8.35 -39.13
CA ILE A 184 27.03 -7.76 -40.37
C ILE A 184 28.49 -8.17 -40.48
N PHE A 185 28.78 -9.18 -41.29
CA PHE A 185 30.15 -9.50 -41.69
C PHE A 185 30.62 -8.33 -42.55
N LYS A 186 31.46 -7.48 -41.96
CA LYS A 186 32.28 -6.53 -42.73
C LYS A 186 33.41 -7.35 -43.33
N ASP A 187 33.45 -7.41 -44.66
CA ASP A 187 34.66 -7.80 -45.38
C ASP A 187 35.75 -6.78 -45.05
N GLY A 188 36.85 -7.28 -44.51
CA GLY A 188 38.00 -6.50 -44.08
C GLY A 188 39.09 -7.45 -43.64
N ASP A 189 40.03 -7.67 -44.55
CA ASP A 189 41.27 -8.40 -44.33
C ASP A 189 42.04 -7.83 -43.13
N GLU A 190 42.33 -8.66 -42.12
CA GLU A 190 43.68 -8.89 -41.59
C GLU A 190 43.62 -9.74 -40.30
N ALA A 191 44.67 -10.54 -40.15
CA ALA A 191 44.80 -11.63 -39.20
C ALA A 191 44.74 -11.20 -37.73
N SER A 192 44.06 -12.00 -36.90
CA SER A 192 44.51 -12.36 -35.54
C SER A 192 43.62 -13.44 -34.92
N THR A 193 44.12 -14.67 -35.00
CA THR A 193 44.03 -15.77 -34.03
C THR A 193 42.94 -15.67 -32.93
N SER A 194 41.82 -16.37 -33.13
CA SER A 194 41.25 -17.24 -32.09
C SER A 194 40.45 -18.36 -32.74
N SER A 195 40.80 -19.57 -32.36
CA SER A 195 40.50 -20.83 -33.02
C SER A 195 39.05 -21.29 -32.80
N SER A 196 38.17 -21.01 -33.76
CA SER A 196 36.98 -21.85 -33.96
C SER A 196 36.98 -22.33 -35.41
N LYS A 197 37.49 -23.56 -35.62
CA LYS A 197 37.45 -24.20 -36.93
C LYS A 197 35.98 -24.22 -37.39
N PRO A 198 35.64 -23.73 -38.60
CA PRO A 198 34.29 -23.82 -39.11
C PRO A 198 33.87 -25.30 -39.12
N GLY A 199 32.70 -25.59 -38.52
CA GLY A 199 32.17 -26.94 -38.35
C GLY A 199 31.88 -27.64 -39.69
N ARG A 200 31.09 -28.72 -39.66
CA ARG A 200 30.66 -29.41 -40.89
C ARG A 200 29.69 -28.54 -41.69
N CYS A 201 29.95 -28.39 -42.98
CA CYS A 201 29.07 -27.70 -43.92
C CYS A 201 27.71 -28.41 -44.00
N PHE A 202 26.62 -27.67 -43.81
CA PHE A 202 25.26 -28.23 -43.90
C PHE A 202 24.82 -28.55 -45.33
N SER A 203 25.53 -28.06 -46.36
CA SER A 203 25.21 -28.37 -47.76
C SER A 203 25.87 -29.67 -48.25
N CYS A 204 27.14 -29.90 -47.90
CA CYS A 204 27.93 -31.05 -48.41
C CYS A 204 28.49 -31.98 -47.32
N GLY A 205 28.28 -31.65 -46.04
CA GLY A 205 28.77 -32.42 -44.90
C GLY A 205 30.27 -32.29 -44.58
N LYS A 206 31.07 -31.68 -45.46
CA LYS A 206 32.53 -31.54 -45.29
C LYS A 206 32.88 -30.42 -44.29
N SER A 207 33.85 -30.66 -43.41
CA SER A 207 34.34 -29.66 -42.44
C SER A 207 35.32 -28.67 -43.07
N GLY A 208 35.50 -27.51 -42.44
CA GLY A 208 36.47 -26.50 -42.91
C GLY A 208 35.85 -25.32 -43.67
N HIS A 209 34.53 -25.32 -43.91
CA HIS A 209 33.77 -24.19 -44.47
C HIS A 209 32.29 -24.25 -44.04
N TRP A 210 31.61 -23.11 -44.10
CA TRP A 210 30.16 -23.04 -43.89
C TRP A 210 29.38 -23.22 -45.20
N ALA A 211 28.08 -23.50 -45.11
CA ALA A 211 27.20 -23.75 -46.27
C ALA A 211 27.21 -22.63 -47.33
N ASP A 212 27.45 -21.39 -46.92
CA ASP A 212 27.49 -20.20 -47.80
C ASP A 212 28.80 -20.10 -48.60
N SER A 213 29.87 -20.73 -48.13
CA SER A 213 31.18 -20.77 -48.79
C SER A 213 31.47 -22.14 -49.42
N CYS A 214 30.42 -22.93 -49.70
CA CYS A 214 30.57 -24.30 -50.19
C CYS A 214 31.03 -24.33 -51.66
N PRO A 215 32.22 -24.90 -51.96
CA PRO A 215 32.75 -24.93 -53.32
C PRO A 215 31.90 -25.79 -54.27
N GLU A 216 31.23 -26.83 -53.76
CA GLU A 216 30.34 -27.69 -54.56
C GLU A 216 29.04 -27.00 -54.98
N LYS A 217 28.62 -25.92 -54.30
CA LYS A 217 27.47 -25.12 -54.75
C LYS A 217 27.83 -24.25 -55.96
N LYS A 218 29.08 -23.79 -56.07
CA LYS A 218 29.53 -22.94 -57.18
C LYS A 218 29.79 -23.73 -58.46
N SER A 219 30.09 -25.02 -58.38
CA SER A 219 30.25 -25.90 -59.55
C SER A 219 28.93 -26.31 -60.21
N ASN A 220 27.78 -26.12 -59.54
CA ASN A 220 26.47 -26.48 -60.06
C ASN A 220 25.70 -25.30 -60.70
N MET A 221 26.35 -24.14 -60.89
CA MET A 221 25.75 -22.96 -61.51
C MET A 221 26.50 -22.51 -62.77
N SER A 222 27.24 -23.43 -63.40
CA SER A 222 27.99 -23.20 -64.64
C SER A 222 27.76 -24.29 -65.69
N ILE A 223 26.60 -24.94 -65.69
CA ILE A 223 26.09 -25.67 -66.85
C ILE A 223 24.63 -25.21 -67.04
N PHE A 224 24.40 -24.63 -68.22
CA PHE A 224 23.25 -23.86 -68.72
C PHE A 224 23.32 -22.35 -68.49
#